data_AF-A0A354C1Y4-F1
#
_entry.id   AF-A0A354C1Y4-F1
#
_cell.length_a   1.000
_cell.length_b   1.000
_cell.length_c   1.000
_cell.angle_alpha   90.00
_cell.angle_beta   90.00
_cell.angle_gamma   90.00
#
_symmetry.space_group_name_H-M   'P 1'
#
loop_
_entity.id
_entity.type
_entity.pdbx_description
1 polymer ?
#
loop_
_entity_poly.entity_id
_entity_poly.type
_entity_poly.pdbx_seq_one_letter_code
_entity_poly.pdbx_strand_id
1 'polypeptide(L)'
;MKSNVTTMTQESGLEFSLRAVPSELRVTGGREIPFRRAILSMRNTGNASLSRIAPHATLTQEGGSVQDITDALTRAMTSESLPPGETVEWDVYDLLLAAHPGVASKVHLWGYKAMLNWWIDLAVWAEYLPVNVTAPLNTPISRWKLRWAPSHSSLEDIDVSMEVVEK
;
A
#
# COMPACT_ATOMS: atom_id res chain seq x y z
N MET A 1 1.86 -35.96 33.63
CA MET A 1 2.35 -34.64 33.20
C MET A 1 1.76 -34.36 31.82
N LYS A 2 0.80 -33.43 31.73
CA LYS A 2 0.22 -33.02 30.45
C LYS A 2 1.10 -31.89 29.90
N SER A 3 1.76 -32.15 28.78
CA SER A 3 2.50 -31.13 28.04
C SER A 3 1.51 -30.13 27.47
N ASN A 4 1.61 -28.88 27.92
CA ASN A 4 0.90 -27.76 27.30
C ASN A 4 1.56 -27.50 25.94
N VAL A 5 0.91 -27.95 24.87
CA VAL A 5 1.16 -27.42 23.54
C VAL A 5 0.54 -26.03 23.53
N THR A 6 1.34 -25.00 23.81
CA THR A 6 0.97 -23.62 23.50
C THR A 6 0.97 -23.52 21.99
N THR A 7 -0.22 -23.64 21.40
CA THR A 7 -0.45 -23.23 20.02
C THR A 7 -0.17 -21.73 19.97
N MET A 8 1.06 -21.34 19.62
CA MET A 8 1.34 -19.97 19.21
C MET A 8 0.61 -19.78 17.88
N THR A 9 -0.66 -19.36 17.96
CA THR A 9 -1.27 -18.60 16.89
C THR A 9 -0.39 -17.36 16.76
N GLN A 10 0.54 -17.40 15.81
CA GLN A 10 1.41 -16.28 15.50
C GLN A 10 0.54 -15.21 14.86
N GLU A 11 -0.22 -14.48 15.68
CA GLU A 11 -0.83 -13.22 15.29
C GLU A 11 0.33 -12.33 14.86
N SER A 12 0.43 -12.04 13.56
CA SER A 12 1.48 -11.15 13.10
C SER A 12 1.25 -9.80 13.77
N GLY A 13 2.24 -9.34 14.55
CA GLY A 13 2.16 -8.05 15.24
C GLY A 13 2.09 -6.86 14.28
N LEU A 14 2.24 -7.09 12.97
CA LEU A 14 1.98 -6.11 11.92
C LEU A 14 0.76 -6.52 11.09
N GLU A 15 -0.07 -5.54 10.78
CA GLU A 15 -1.21 -5.67 9.88
C GLU A 15 -1.13 -4.60 8.78
N PHE A 16 -1.42 -4.99 7.54
CA PHE A 16 -1.60 -4.05 6.45
C PHE A 16 -3.08 -3.85 6.14
N SER A 17 -3.46 -2.60 5.90
CA SER A 17 -4.81 -2.22 5.49
C SER A 17 -4.75 -1.18 4.38
N LEU A 18 -5.83 -1.06 3.61
CA LEU A 18 -5.96 -0.10 2.54
C LEU A 18 -7.29 0.63 2.64
N ARG A 19 -7.27 1.96 2.47
CA ARG A 19 -8.49 2.78 2.49
C ARG A 19 -8.48 3.86 1.41
N ALA A 20 -9.67 4.26 0.99
CA ALA A 20 -9.85 5.40 0.10
C ALA A 20 -10.03 6.69 0.92
N VAL A 21 -9.35 7.77 0.52
CA VAL A 21 -9.44 9.08 1.16
C VAL A 21 -9.76 10.14 0.10
N PRO A 22 -10.72 11.06 0.36
CA PRO A 22 -10.96 12.19 -0.54
C PRO A 22 -9.71 13.06 -0.72
N SER A 23 -9.49 13.53 -1.94
CA SER A 23 -8.40 14.43 -2.29
C SER A 23 -8.73 15.20 -3.56
N GLU A 24 -7.76 15.97 -4.03
CA GLU A 24 -7.82 16.74 -5.26
C GLU A 24 -6.56 16.45 -6.08
N LEU A 25 -6.74 16.34 -7.40
CA LEU A 25 -5.65 16.19 -8.34
C LEU A 25 -5.55 17.43 -9.21
N ARG A 26 -4.36 18.04 -9.24
CA ARG A 26 -4.09 19.19 -10.10
C ARG A 26 -3.78 18.73 -11.53
N VAL A 27 -4.61 19.13 -12.49
CA VAL A 27 -4.48 18.81 -13.92
C VAL A 27 -3.93 19.99 -14.73
N THR A 28 -3.70 19.81 -16.06
CA THR A 28 -3.01 20.82 -16.88
C THR A 28 -3.89 22.07 -16.96
N GLY A 29 -3.26 23.23 -16.90
CA GLY A 29 -3.97 24.50 -16.77
C GLY A 29 -4.29 24.89 -15.32
N GLY A 30 -3.85 24.10 -14.34
CA GLY A 30 -3.95 24.46 -12.92
C GLY A 30 -5.32 24.19 -12.30
N ARG A 31 -6.24 23.56 -13.04
CA ARG A 31 -7.52 23.10 -12.52
C ARG A 31 -7.30 21.96 -11.53
N GLU A 32 -8.06 21.96 -10.44
CA GLU A 32 -8.13 20.85 -9.49
C GLU A 32 -9.42 20.07 -9.74
N ILE A 33 -9.32 18.73 -9.72
CA ILE A 33 -10.46 17.83 -9.85
C ILE A 33 -10.58 16.94 -8.62
N PRO A 34 -11.80 16.60 -8.18
CA PRO A 34 -12.01 15.61 -7.13
C PRO A 34 -11.35 14.26 -7.49
N PHE A 35 -10.59 13.72 -6.55
CA PHE A 35 -9.82 12.49 -6.73
C PHE A 35 -9.75 11.69 -5.43
N ARG A 36 -9.94 10.38 -5.48
CA ARG A 36 -9.80 9.50 -4.31
C ARG A 36 -8.43 8.84 -4.28
N ARG A 37 -7.66 9.09 -3.22
CA ARG A 37 -6.36 8.43 -2.98
C ARG A 37 -6.57 7.09 -2.30
N ALA A 38 -5.74 6.10 -2.63
CA ALA A 38 -5.64 4.86 -1.87
C ALA A 38 -4.47 4.96 -0.90
N ILE A 39 -4.77 4.93 0.40
CA ILE A 39 -3.80 5.00 1.48
C ILE A 39 -3.56 3.59 2.01
N LEU A 40 -2.33 3.12 1.84
CA LEU A 40 -1.81 1.90 2.44
C LEU A 40 -1.31 2.22 3.85
N SER A 41 -1.75 1.45 4.83
CA SER A 41 -1.34 1.59 6.22
C SER A 41 -0.75 0.28 6.71
N MET A 42 0.39 0.36 7.40
CA MET A 42 0.97 -0.73 8.17
C MET A 42 0.95 -0.37 9.65
N ARG A 43 0.28 -1.18 10.46
CA ARG A 43 0.05 -0.91 11.88
C ARG A 43 0.65 -2.00 12.76
N ASN A 44 1.27 -1.60 13.87
CA ASN A 44 1.60 -2.54 14.93
C ASN A 44 0.35 -2.84 15.77
N THR A 45 -0.21 -4.04 15.62
CA THR A 45 -1.38 -4.52 16.37
C THR A 45 -1.00 -5.31 17.62
N GLY A 46 0.29 -5.61 17.78
CA GLY A 46 0.82 -6.28 18.96
C GLY A 46 0.92 -5.37 20.18
N ASN A 47 1.33 -5.96 21.30
CA ASN A 47 1.51 -5.28 22.59
C ASN A 47 2.97 -4.85 22.86
N ALA A 48 3.89 -5.12 21.93
CA ALA A 48 5.30 -4.79 22.05
C ALA A 48 5.80 -4.03 20.82
N SER A 49 6.82 -3.19 21.01
CA SER A 49 7.49 -2.53 19.89
C SER A 49 8.10 -3.56 18.95
N LEU A 50 8.08 -3.25 17.65
CA LEU A 50 8.70 -4.06 16.61
C LEU A 50 9.89 -3.28 16.05
N SER A 51 10.95 -3.98 15.69
CA SER A 51 12.20 -3.38 15.18
C SER A 51 12.63 -4.02 13.87
N ARG A 52 13.57 -3.41 13.16
CA ARG A 52 14.11 -3.90 11.88
C ARG A 52 12.99 -4.20 10.87
N ILE A 53 12.06 -3.27 10.78
CA ILE A 53 10.90 -3.43 9.91
C ILE A 53 11.34 -3.14 8.48
N ALA A 54 11.18 -4.11 7.59
CA ALA A 54 11.45 -4.00 6.17
C ALA A 54 10.17 -4.33 5.40
N PRO A 55 9.42 -3.31 4.93
CA PRO A 55 8.24 -3.52 4.12
C PRO A 55 8.64 -3.78 2.67
N HIS A 56 7.88 -4.64 2.02
CA HIS A 56 8.05 -5.02 0.63
C HIS A 56 6.73 -4.84 -0.10
N ALA A 57 6.81 -4.46 -1.37
CA ALA A 57 5.62 -4.28 -2.18
C ALA A 57 5.89 -4.46 -3.67
N THR A 58 4.92 -5.06 -4.35
CA THR A 58 4.88 -5.16 -5.80
C THR A 58 3.58 -4.61 -6.35
N LEU A 59 3.66 -3.91 -7.48
CA LEU A 59 2.52 -3.44 -8.26
C LEU A 59 2.50 -4.13 -9.61
N THR A 60 1.40 -4.76 -9.97
CA THR A 60 1.21 -5.35 -11.29
C THR A 60 0.14 -4.59 -12.04
N GLN A 61 0.47 -4.11 -13.23
CA GLN A 61 -0.47 -3.43 -14.10
C GLN A 61 -1.16 -4.44 -15.02
N GLU A 62 -2.45 -4.23 -15.28
CA GLU A 62 -3.19 -4.93 -16.33
C GLU A 62 -2.42 -4.87 -17.65
N GLY A 63 -2.11 -6.04 -18.23
CA GLY A 63 -1.23 -6.16 -19.39
C GLY A 63 0.20 -6.61 -19.07
N GLY A 64 0.57 -6.78 -17.80
CA GLY A 64 1.57 -7.76 -17.38
C GLY A 64 2.91 -7.25 -16.87
N SER A 65 3.11 -5.94 -16.65
CA SER A 65 4.34 -5.47 -15.99
C SER A 65 4.19 -5.54 -14.47
N VAL A 66 5.02 -6.35 -13.82
CA VAL A 66 5.21 -6.33 -12.36
C VAL A 66 6.34 -5.36 -12.03
N GLN A 67 6.12 -4.47 -11.08
CA GLN A 67 7.09 -3.51 -10.59
C GLN A 67 7.32 -3.72 -9.10
N ASP A 68 8.58 -3.79 -8.71
CA ASP A 68 8.98 -3.76 -7.31
C ASP A 68 9.05 -2.30 -6.85
N ILE A 69 8.32 -1.98 -5.78
CA ILE A 69 8.26 -0.64 -5.18
C ILE A 69 8.75 -0.63 -3.73
N THR A 70 9.44 -1.70 -3.30
CA THR A 70 10.02 -1.86 -1.95
C THR A 70 10.88 -0.65 -1.54
N ASP A 71 11.73 -0.15 -2.44
CA ASP A 71 12.58 1.01 -2.17
C ASP A 71 11.76 2.29 -1.90
N ALA A 72 10.62 2.44 -2.56
CA ALA A 72 9.76 3.60 -2.36
C ALA A 72 9.05 3.56 -1.00
N LEU A 73 8.63 2.37 -0.54
CA LEU A 73 8.09 2.19 0.82
C LEU A 73 9.17 2.47 1.86
N THR A 74 10.36 1.90 1.66
CA THR A 74 11.49 2.01 2.60
C THR A 74 11.95 3.45 2.78
N ARG A 75 12.06 4.24 1.70
CA ARG A 75 12.44 5.66 1.79
C ARG A 75 11.45 6.52 2.57
N ALA A 76 10.18 6.13 2.63
CA ALA A 76 9.16 6.84 3.38
C ALA A 76 9.12 6.46 4.86
N MET A 77 9.78 5.37 5.26
CA MET A 77 9.91 5.01 6.68
C MET A 77 10.93 5.91 7.38
N THR A 78 10.48 6.62 8.40
CA THR A 78 11.32 7.53 9.19
C THR A 78 11.94 6.87 10.44
N SER A 79 11.51 5.65 10.76
CA SER A 79 11.95 4.89 11.93
C SER A 79 12.01 3.39 11.60
N GLU A 80 13.06 2.72 12.06
CA GLU A 80 13.20 1.25 11.98
C GLU A 80 12.43 0.52 13.09
N SER A 81 11.80 1.28 14.00
CA SER A 81 11.00 0.76 15.10
C SER A 81 9.57 1.29 15.05
N LEU A 82 8.59 0.41 15.30
CA LEU A 82 7.18 0.75 15.37
C LEU A 82 6.60 0.34 16.74
N PRO A 83 6.33 1.30 17.63
CA PRO A 83 5.67 1.03 18.92
C PRO A 83 4.27 0.41 18.78
N PRO A 84 3.73 -0.20 19.86
CA PRO A 84 2.36 -0.72 19.87
C PRO A 84 1.33 0.33 19.46
N GLY A 85 0.43 -0.03 18.54
CA GLY A 85 -0.65 0.84 18.07
C GLY A 85 -0.25 1.85 16.99
N GLU A 86 1.05 2.10 16.81
CA GLU A 86 1.56 3.06 15.81
C GLU A 86 1.36 2.57 14.38
N THR A 87 1.23 3.53 13.46
CA THR A 87 0.92 3.29 12.05
C THR A 87 1.86 4.07 11.14
N VAL A 88 2.29 3.43 10.06
CA VAL A 88 2.98 4.08 8.93
C VAL A 88 2.05 4.05 7.73
N GLU A 89 2.00 5.15 6.97
CA GLU A 89 1.10 5.29 5.82
C GLU A 89 1.85 5.67 4.55
N TRP A 90 1.37 5.15 3.42
CA TRP A 90 1.84 5.47 2.08
C TRP A 90 0.66 5.78 1.16
N ASP A 91 0.83 6.77 0.30
CA ASP A 91 -0.08 7.01 -0.81
C ASP A 91 0.31 6.13 -2.00
N VAL A 92 -0.54 5.15 -2.31
CA VAL A 92 -0.29 4.20 -3.41
C VAL A 92 -0.22 4.91 -4.77
N TYR A 93 -0.95 6.01 -4.95
CA TYR A 93 -0.88 6.77 -6.19
C TYR A 93 0.48 7.45 -6.36
N ASP A 94 1.05 8.02 -5.29
CA ASP A 94 2.40 8.60 -5.34
C ASP A 94 3.47 7.51 -5.54
N LEU A 95 3.29 6.32 -4.94
CA LEU A 95 4.16 5.16 -5.16
C LEU A 95 4.15 4.68 -6.63
N LEU A 96 2.95 4.61 -7.24
CA LEU A 96 2.79 4.31 -8.67
C LEU A 96 3.54 5.33 -9.55
N LEU A 97 3.39 6.63 -9.27
CA LEU A 97 4.09 7.66 -10.04
C LEU A 97 5.61 7.54 -9.94
N ALA A 98 6.15 7.21 -8.77
CA ALA A 98 7.58 7.03 -8.56
C ALA A 98 8.14 5.81 -9.32
N ALA A 99 7.35 4.74 -9.46
CA ALA A 99 7.76 3.49 -10.09
C ALA A 99 7.85 3.56 -11.62
N HIS A 100 7.22 4.56 -12.24
CA HIS A 100 7.22 4.77 -13.69
C HIS A 100 8.04 6.02 -14.12
N PRO A 101 9.39 5.92 -14.23
CA PRO A 101 10.24 6.99 -14.74
C PRO A 101 9.93 7.25 -16.23
N GLY A 102 9.11 8.26 -16.48
CA GLY A 102 8.52 8.57 -17.79
C GLY A 102 7.12 9.17 -17.67
N VAL A 103 6.45 8.94 -16.53
CA VAL A 103 5.17 9.55 -16.12
C VAL A 103 5.44 10.81 -15.27
N ALA A 104 6.65 11.37 -15.35
CA ALA A 104 7.18 12.46 -14.52
C ALA A 104 6.42 13.81 -14.65
N SER A 105 5.44 13.89 -15.55
CA SER A 105 4.43 14.92 -15.48
C SER A 105 3.25 14.34 -14.72
N LYS A 106 2.97 14.85 -13.51
CA LYS A 106 1.68 14.69 -12.80
C LYS A 106 0.45 15.07 -13.66
N VAL A 107 0.69 15.47 -14.92
CA VAL A 107 -0.15 16.31 -15.74
C VAL A 107 0.14 16.20 -17.26
N HIS A 108 0.44 15.02 -17.82
CA HIS A 108 0.41 14.85 -19.29
C HIS A 108 -0.88 14.15 -19.73
N LEU A 109 -1.78 15.02 -20.18
CA LEU A 109 -3.23 14.88 -20.28
C LEU A 109 -3.75 13.93 -21.37
N TRP A 110 -2.89 13.04 -21.92
CA TRP A 110 -3.29 12.02 -22.90
C TRP A 110 -2.98 10.58 -22.43
N GLY A 111 -2.14 10.37 -21.41
CA GLY A 111 -1.85 9.04 -20.83
C GLY A 111 -2.77 8.61 -19.68
N TYR A 112 -3.47 9.56 -19.05
CA TYR A 112 -4.29 9.34 -17.86
C TYR A 112 -5.55 8.46 -18.11
N LYS A 113 -6.17 8.53 -19.31
CA LYS A 113 -7.33 7.67 -19.63
C LYS A 113 -7.01 6.17 -19.68
N ALA A 114 -5.77 5.81 -20.00
CA ALA A 114 -5.36 4.41 -20.06
C ALA A 114 -5.15 3.84 -18.64
N MET A 115 -4.42 4.55 -17.78
CA MET A 115 -4.14 4.10 -16.41
C MET A 115 -5.36 4.19 -15.49
N LEU A 116 -6.25 5.18 -15.70
CA LEU A 116 -7.56 5.30 -15.02
C LEU A 116 -8.63 4.30 -15.48
N ASN A 117 -8.24 3.23 -16.14
CA ASN A 117 -9.14 2.11 -16.36
C ASN A 117 -8.46 0.76 -16.21
N TRP A 118 -7.16 0.76 -15.90
CA TRP A 118 -6.44 -0.46 -15.67
C TRP A 118 -6.60 -0.93 -14.23
N TRP A 119 -6.73 -2.24 -14.11
CA TRP A 119 -6.56 -2.90 -12.83
C TRP A 119 -5.08 -2.92 -12.44
N ILE A 120 -4.84 -2.62 -11.17
CA ILE A 120 -3.54 -2.66 -10.53
C ILE A 120 -3.62 -3.67 -9.39
N ASP A 121 -2.85 -4.75 -9.46
CA ASP A 121 -2.68 -5.68 -8.34
C ASP A 121 -1.55 -5.15 -7.43
N LEU A 122 -1.90 -4.77 -6.20
CA LEU A 122 -0.96 -4.44 -5.13
C LEU A 122 -0.78 -5.66 -4.24
N ALA A 123 0.46 -6.08 -4.02
CA ALA A 123 0.81 -7.07 -3.02
C ALA A 123 1.87 -6.50 -2.06
N VAL A 124 1.67 -6.69 -0.76
CA VAL A 124 2.57 -6.16 0.28
C VAL A 124 2.81 -7.19 1.38
N TRP A 125 3.99 -7.12 1.98
CA TRP A 125 4.35 -7.85 3.20
C TRP A 125 5.46 -7.11 3.94
N ALA A 126 5.77 -7.52 5.16
CA ALA A 126 6.92 -6.99 5.89
C ALA A 126 7.68 -8.08 6.62
N GLU A 127 9.00 -7.92 6.64
CA GLU A 127 9.88 -8.56 7.60
C GLU A 127 10.00 -7.67 8.85
N TYR A 128 10.01 -8.27 10.04
CA TYR A 128 10.14 -7.53 11.29
C TYR A 128 10.70 -8.40 12.42
N LEU A 129 11.28 -7.77 13.43
CA LEU A 129 11.83 -8.42 14.61
C LEU A 129 11.11 -7.95 15.89
N PRO A 130 10.26 -8.81 16.49
CA PRO A 130 9.69 -8.53 17.80
C PRO A 130 10.74 -8.50 18.90
N VAL A 131 10.46 -7.76 19.97
CA VAL A 131 11.26 -7.80 21.20
C VAL A 131 11.30 -9.23 21.74
N ASN A 132 12.51 -9.73 22.05
CA ASN A 132 12.81 -11.08 22.55
C ASN A 132 12.72 -12.22 21.53
N VAL A 133 12.62 -11.94 20.24
CA VAL A 133 12.74 -12.94 19.18
C VAL A 133 14.10 -12.75 18.50
N THR A 134 14.80 -13.86 18.21
CA THR A 134 16.13 -13.81 17.60
C THR A 134 16.11 -13.93 16.08
N ALA A 135 15.01 -14.43 15.50
CA ALA A 135 14.82 -14.56 14.06
C ALA A 135 13.74 -13.58 13.56
N PRO A 136 13.95 -12.93 12.39
CA PRO A 136 12.91 -12.14 11.75
C PRO A 136 11.65 -12.94 11.47
N LEU A 137 10.50 -12.31 11.62
CA LEU A 137 9.19 -12.82 11.26
C LEU A 137 8.70 -12.12 10.00
N ASN A 138 7.82 -12.80 9.26
CA ASN A 138 7.16 -12.26 8.09
C ASN A 138 5.66 -12.10 8.34
N THR A 139 5.07 -11.01 7.88
CA THR A 139 3.62 -10.94 7.74
C THR A 139 3.15 -11.87 6.62
N PRO A 140 1.90 -12.34 6.66
CA PRO A 140 1.24 -12.81 5.45
C PRO A 140 1.30 -11.73 4.35
N ILE A 141 1.29 -12.16 3.09
CA ILE A 141 1.16 -11.25 1.95
C ILE A 141 -0.30 -10.79 1.87
N SER A 142 -0.53 -9.49 2.02
CA SER A 142 -1.82 -8.84 1.78
C SER A 142 -1.92 -8.38 0.33
N ARG A 143 -3.09 -8.53 -0.29
CA ARG A 143 -3.31 -8.23 -1.71
C ARG A 143 -4.58 -7.46 -1.96
N TRP A 144 -4.50 -6.47 -2.84
CA TRP A 144 -5.64 -5.70 -3.32
C TRP A 144 -5.60 -5.52 -4.82
N LYS A 145 -6.77 -5.49 -5.44
CA LYS A 145 -6.98 -4.96 -6.79
C LYS A 145 -7.49 -3.54 -6.70
N LEU A 146 -6.85 -2.65 -7.44
CA LEU A 146 -7.13 -1.22 -7.44
C LEU A 146 -7.45 -0.77 -8.85
N ARG A 147 -8.44 0.10 -8.97
CA ARG A 147 -8.73 0.79 -10.23
C ARG A 147 -9.28 2.17 -9.91
N TRP A 148 -8.55 3.18 -10.36
CA TRP A 148 -9.09 4.53 -10.41
C TRP A 148 -9.92 4.67 -11.68
N ALA A 149 -11.11 5.23 -11.62
CA ALA A 149 -11.98 5.45 -12.76
C ALA A 149 -12.93 6.65 -12.51
N PRO A 150 -13.51 7.26 -13.56
CA PRO A 150 -14.55 8.25 -13.37
C PRO A 150 -15.70 7.71 -12.52
N SER A 151 -16.16 8.51 -11.56
CA SER A 151 -17.28 8.13 -10.71
C SER A 151 -18.57 8.13 -11.53
N HIS A 152 -19.54 7.29 -11.13
CA HIS A 152 -20.81 7.17 -11.84
C HIS A 152 -21.64 8.47 -11.84
N SER A 153 -21.33 9.40 -10.93
CA SER A 153 -22.03 10.68 -10.75
C SER A 153 -21.44 11.82 -11.60
N SER A 154 -20.17 11.74 -12.02
CA SER A 154 -19.54 12.76 -12.87
C SER A 154 -18.31 12.23 -13.59
N LEU A 155 -18.13 12.63 -14.86
CA LEU A 155 -16.91 12.35 -15.63
C LEU A 155 -15.69 13.15 -15.12
N GLU A 156 -15.89 14.14 -14.25
CA GLU A 156 -14.82 14.97 -13.69
C GLU A 156 -14.37 14.56 -12.28
N ASP A 157 -15.05 13.60 -11.67
CA ASP A 157 -14.71 13.04 -10.36
C ASP A 157 -14.09 11.65 -10.56
N ILE A 158 -12.94 11.39 -9.93
CA ILE A 158 -12.22 10.12 -10.06
C ILE A 158 -12.26 9.39 -8.72
N ASP A 159 -12.92 8.23 -8.72
CA ASP A 159 -12.99 7.35 -7.55
C ASP A 159 -12.00 6.19 -7.68
N VAL A 160 -11.70 5.53 -6.56
CA VAL A 160 -10.87 4.32 -6.51
C VAL A 160 -11.69 3.12 -6.05
N SER A 161 -11.82 2.13 -6.94
CA SER A 161 -12.34 0.82 -6.59
C SER A 161 -11.21 -0.01 -5.96
N MET A 162 -11.51 -0.67 -4.85
CA MET A 162 -10.56 -1.50 -4.11
C MET A 162 -11.21 -2.84 -3.77
N GLU A 163 -10.58 -3.93 -4.18
CA GLU A 163 -11.05 -5.28 -3.91
C GLU A 163 -9.97 -6.04 -3.14
N VAL A 164 -10.33 -6.66 -2.02
CA VAL A 164 -9.42 -7.56 -1.30
C VAL A 164 -9.32 -8.86 -2.09
N VAL A 165 -8.10 -9.28 -2.41
CA VAL A 165 -7.87 -10.57 -3.07
C VAL A 165 -7.61 -11.61 -1.98
N GLU A 166 -8.67 -12.29 -1.56
CA GLU A 166 -8.57 -13.43 -0.65
C GLU A 166 -7.74 -14.55 -1.31
N LYS A 167 -6.91 -15.22 -0.51
CA LYS A 167 -6.10 -16.36 -0.94
C LYS A 167 -6.90 -17.66 -0.90
#